data_AF-A0A2E4RNV6-F1
#
_entry.id   AF-A0A2E4RNV6-F1
#
_cell.length_a   1.000
_cell.length_b   1.000
_cell.length_c   1.000
_cell.angle_alpha   90.00
_cell.angle_beta   90.00
_cell.angle_gamma   90.00
#
_symmetry.space_group_name_H-M   'P 1'
#
loop_
_entity.id
_entity.type
_entity.pdbx_description
1 polymer ?
#
loop_
_entity_poly.entity_id
_entity_poly.type
_entity_poly.pdbx_seq_one_letter_code
_entity_poly.pdbx_strand_id
1 'polypeptide(L)'
;MVRSMNPQVVPGIFVFATVSQIESVPDDVGVYSTVREAEGLSVVIAYDEAHRFGLTEPVKLGWITLTVHSSLEGVGLTALVSGVLAEHGIACNVIAGHHHDHLLVPVDEVDVAIQLLKTLADQR
;
A
#
# COMPACT_ATOMS: atom_id res chain seq x y z
N MET A 1 -18.84 7.33 -7.15
CA MET A 1 -17.66 6.44 -7.21
C MET A 1 -16.83 6.55 -5.94
N VAL A 2 -16.42 7.74 -5.52
CA VAL A 2 -15.67 7.96 -4.25
C VAL A 2 -16.52 7.78 -2.98
N ARG A 3 -17.84 8.05 -3.06
CA ARG A 3 -18.78 8.02 -1.92
C ARG A 3 -18.98 6.67 -1.21
N SER A 4 -18.42 5.58 -1.71
CA SER A 4 -18.47 4.25 -1.07
C SER A 4 -17.11 3.75 -0.62
N MET A 5 -16.08 4.61 -0.70
CA MET A 5 -14.74 4.33 -0.22
C MET A 5 -14.72 4.38 1.31
N ASN A 6 -14.33 3.28 1.94
CA ASN A 6 -14.09 3.22 3.37
C ASN A 6 -12.61 2.82 3.61
N PRO A 7 -11.71 3.80 3.77
CA PRO A 7 -10.28 3.54 3.97
C PRO A 7 -10.02 3.00 5.37
N GLN A 8 -9.23 1.94 5.47
CA GLN A 8 -8.92 1.26 6.73
C GLN A 8 -7.42 0.99 6.85
N VAL A 9 -6.82 1.32 8.01
CA VAL A 9 -5.43 0.99 8.28
C VAL A 9 -5.30 -0.50 8.55
N VAL A 10 -4.36 -1.14 7.86
CA VAL A 10 -3.94 -2.51 8.18
C VAL A 10 -2.91 -2.42 9.31
N PRO A 11 -3.11 -3.10 10.45
CA PRO A 11 -2.16 -3.07 11.56
C PRO A 11 -0.78 -3.59 11.14
N GLY A 12 0.26 -2.88 11.55
CA GLY A 12 1.65 -3.26 11.31
C GLY A 12 2.43 -2.18 10.55
N ILE A 13 3.71 -2.47 10.34
CA ILE A 13 4.62 -1.68 9.52
C ILE A 13 5.17 -2.61 8.45
N PHE A 14 5.25 -2.11 7.23
CA PHE A 14 5.59 -2.88 6.05
C PHE A 14 6.78 -2.25 5.33
N VAL A 15 7.44 -3.06 4.51
CA VAL A 15 8.53 -2.63 3.64
C VAL A 15 8.41 -3.29 2.28
N PHE A 16 8.94 -2.63 1.26
CA PHE A 16 9.27 -3.29 0.00
C PHE A 16 10.67 -3.91 0.11
N ALA A 17 10.83 -5.12 -0.42
CA ALA A 17 12.10 -5.79 -0.60
C ALA A 17 12.15 -6.42 -2.00
N THR A 18 13.35 -6.77 -2.47
CA THR A 18 13.53 -7.49 -3.73
C THR A 18 14.19 -8.84 -3.45
N VAL A 19 13.63 -9.90 -4.03
CA VAL A 19 14.21 -11.25 -4.05
C VAL A 19 14.33 -11.74 -5.48
N SER A 20 15.14 -12.76 -5.74
CA SER A 20 15.26 -13.33 -7.08
C SER A 20 13.98 -14.03 -7.53
N GLN A 21 13.33 -14.78 -6.63
CA GLN A 21 12.11 -15.53 -6.87
C GLN A 21 11.37 -15.80 -5.54
N ILE A 22 10.11 -16.22 -5.60
CA ILE A 22 9.28 -16.39 -4.39
C ILE A 22 9.85 -17.46 -3.46
N GLU A 23 10.52 -18.48 -4.00
CA GLU A 23 11.19 -19.56 -3.29
C GLU A 23 12.44 -19.09 -2.52
N SER A 24 12.87 -17.85 -2.72
CA SER A 24 13.95 -17.23 -1.94
C SER A 24 13.44 -16.55 -0.67
N VAL A 25 12.13 -16.43 -0.51
CA VAL A 25 11.51 -15.97 0.73
C VAL A 25 11.50 -17.13 1.73
N PRO A 26 11.95 -16.93 2.98
CA PRO A 26 11.83 -17.98 4.01
C PRO A 26 10.37 -18.37 4.25
N ASP A 27 10.11 -19.67 4.43
CA ASP A 27 8.75 -20.23 4.53
C ASP A 27 7.91 -19.66 5.69
N ASP A 28 8.57 -19.16 6.74
CA ASP A 28 7.93 -18.55 7.92
C ASP A 28 7.64 -17.05 7.75
N VAL A 29 8.05 -16.44 6.64
CA VAL A 29 7.81 -15.02 6.35
C VAL A 29 6.50 -14.84 5.57
N GLY A 30 5.59 -14.04 6.14
CA GLY A 30 4.38 -13.61 5.45
C GLY A 30 4.69 -12.63 4.31
N VAL A 31 4.33 -12.99 3.08
CA VAL A 31 4.36 -12.09 1.91
C VAL A 31 2.96 -11.57 1.63
N TYR A 32 2.80 -10.24 1.63
CA TYR A 32 1.51 -9.60 1.49
C TYR A 32 1.19 -9.19 0.05
N SER A 33 2.23 -8.94 -0.77
CA SER A 33 2.10 -8.61 -2.19
C SER A 33 3.38 -8.97 -2.92
N THR A 34 3.27 -9.24 -4.23
CA THR A 34 4.40 -9.49 -5.11
C THR A 34 4.22 -8.83 -6.48
N VAL A 35 5.28 -8.27 -7.04
CA VAL A 35 5.34 -7.76 -8.41
C VAL A 35 6.60 -8.33 -9.07
N ARG A 36 6.46 -8.94 -10.25
CA ARG A 36 7.63 -9.37 -11.05
C ARG A 36 8.14 -8.18 -11.86
N GLU A 37 9.40 -7.83 -11.63
CA GLU A 37 10.12 -6.77 -12.33
C GLU A 37 11.33 -7.37 -13.06
N ALA A 38 12.03 -6.57 -13.87
CA ALA A 38 13.20 -7.06 -14.61
C ALA A 38 14.38 -7.33 -13.67
N GLU A 39 14.44 -6.60 -12.56
CA GLU A 39 15.48 -6.64 -11.54
C GLU A 39 15.27 -7.79 -10.53
N GLY A 40 14.05 -8.32 -10.43
CA GLY A 40 13.68 -9.38 -9.50
C GLY A 40 12.19 -9.37 -9.15
N LEU A 41 11.84 -10.15 -8.13
CA LEU A 41 10.51 -10.15 -7.53
C LEU A 41 10.49 -9.13 -6.39
N SER A 42 9.77 -8.03 -6.59
CA SER A 42 9.44 -7.11 -5.51
C SER A 42 8.39 -7.75 -4.62
N VAL A 43 8.61 -7.69 -3.30
CA VAL A 43 7.72 -8.26 -2.28
C VAL A 43 7.40 -7.22 -1.22
N VAL A 44 6.20 -7.29 -0.67
CA VAL A 44 5.82 -6.56 0.55
C VAL A 44 5.81 -7.52 1.71
N ILE A 45 6.57 -7.20 2.76
CA ILE A 45 6.73 -8.00 3.98
C ILE A 45 6.57 -7.10 5.21
N ALA A 46 6.46 -7.71 6.38
CA ALA A 46 6.50 -7.00 7.64
C ALA A 46 7.89 -6.38 7.89
N TYR A 47 7.95 -5.23 8.55
CA TYR A 47 9.18 -4.47 8.77
C TYR A 47 10.20 -5.21 9.63
N ASP A 48 9.74 -6.00 10.61
CA ASP A 48 10.59 -6.82 11.47
C ASP A 48 11.37 -7.89 10.69
N GLU A 49 10.81 -8.39 9.59
CA GLU A 49 11.49 -9.34 8.70
C GLU A 49 12.56 -8.70 7.79
N ALA A 50 12.60 -7.37 7.67
CA ALA A 50 13.44 -6.66 6.70
C ALA A 50 14.93 -7.04 6.74
N HIS A 51 15.46 -7.28 7.95
CA HIS A 51 16.87 -7.65 8.14
C HIS A 51 17.23 -8.98 7.45
N ARG A 52 16.28 -9.92 7.34
CA ARG A 52 16.47 -11.22 6.66
C ARG A 52 16.62 -11.06 5.15
N PHE A 53 16.18 -9.93 4.62
CA PHE A 53 16.28 -9.55 3.21
C PHE A 53 17.47 -8.61 2.96
N GLY A 54 18.35 -8.43 3.95
CA GLY A 54 19.55 -7.59 3.82
C GLY A 54 19.27 -6.08 3.82
N LEU A 55 18.06 -5.66 4.16
CA LEU A 55 17.70 -4.24 4.21
C LEU A 55 18.21 -3.60 5.49
N THR A 56 18.99 -2.53 5.35
CA THR A 56 19.44 -1.70 6.48
C THR A 56 18.60 -0.42 6.50
N GLU A 57 17.80 -0.23 7.55
CA GLU A 57 16.91 0.92 7.74
C GLU A 57 16.01 1.23 6.53
N PRO A 58 15.23 0.26 6.01
CA PRO A 58 14.31 0.53 4.92
C PRO A 58 13.23 1.53 5.32
N VAL A 59 12.64 2.17 4.31
CA VAL A 59 11.50 3.07 4.50
C VAL A 59 10.36 2.30 5.17
N LYS A 60 9.94 2.78 6.34
CA LYS A 60 8.79 2.25 7.07
C LYS A 60 7.51 2.71 6.40
N LEU A 61 6.66 1.76 6.03
CA LEU A 61 5.39 2.05 5.39
C LEU A 61 4.24 1.61 6.28
N GLY A 62 3.20 2.42 6.35
CA GLY A 62 1.89 1.95 6.78
C GLY A 62 1.03 1.58 5.59
N TRP A 63 0.04 0.74 5.83
CA TRP A 63 -0.80 0.17 4.80
C TRP A 63 -2.25 0.61 5.02
N ILE A 64 -2.87 1.16 3.98
CA ILE A 64 -4.28 1.53 3.96
C ILE A 64 -4.99 0.73 2.87
N THR A 65 -6.07 0.03 3.22
CA THR A 65 -6.95 -0.64 2.24
C THR A 65 -8.14 0.27 1.92
N LEU A 66 -8.38 0.49 0.63
CA LEU A 66 -9.54 1.20 0.12
C LEU A 66 -10.65 0.22 -0.19
N THR A 67 -11.57 0.02 0.74
CA THR A 67 -12.74 -0.80 0.46
C THR A 67 -13.75 0.03 -0.34
N VAL A 68 -14.03 -0.38 -1.58
CA VAL A 68 -14.97 0.30 -2.47
C VAL A 68 -16.07 -0.68 -2.85
N HIS A 69 -17.33 -0.25 -2.76
CA HIS A 69 -18.47 -1.09 -3.10
C HIS A 69 -18.85 -1.02 -4.60
N SER A 70 -17.98 -0.50 -5.47
CA SER A 70 -18.22 -0.39 -6.92
C SER A 70 -17.15 -1.14 -7.72
N SER A 71 -17.53 -1.63 -8.91
CA SER A 71 -16.74 -2.53 -9.75
C SER A 71 -15.33 -2.02 -10.08
N LEU A 72 -14.43 -2.98 -10.35
CA LEU A 72 -13.03 -2.85 -10.82
C LEU A 72 -12.82 -1.90 -12.03
N GLU A 73 -13.88 -1.41 -12.66
CA GLU A 73 -13.87 -0.59 -13.87
C GLU A 73 -14.04 0.91 -13.58
N GLY A 74 -13.99 1.29 -12.30
CA GLY A 74 -14.08 2.68 -11.90
C GLY A 74 -12.88 3.51 -12.38
N VAL A 75 -13.01 4.16 -13.53
CA VAL A 75 -12.01 5.13 -14.03
C VAL A 75 -11.94 6.32 -13.08
N GLY A 76 -10.77 6.58 -12.50
CA GLY A 76 -10.45 7.82 -11.79
C GLY A 76 -10.26 7.71 -10.28
N LEU A 77 -10.56 6.57 -9.62
CA LEU A 77 -10.34 6.44 -8.17
C LEU A 77 -8.87 6.61 -7.81
N THR A 78 -7.98 5.85 -8.46
CA THR A 78 -6.54 5.91 -8.23
C THR A 78 -6.00 7.32 -8.43
N ALA A 79 -6.44 8.02 -9.48
CA ALA A 79 -6.02 9.38 -9.78
C ALA A 79 -6.48 10.39 -8.71
N LEU A 80 -7.72 10.26 -8.22
CA LEU A 80 -8.25 11.12 -7.16
C LEU A 80 -7.52 10.90 -5.83
N VAL A 81 -7.32 9.64 -5.46
CA VAL A 81 -6.64 9.24 -4.22
C VAL A 81 -5.18 9.67 -4.23
N SER A 82 -4.44 9.35 -5.30
CA SER A 82 -3.03 9.73 -5.40
C SER A 82 -2.86 11.24 -5.51
N GLY A 83 -3.78 11.93 -6.20
CA GLY A 83 -3.81 13.39 -6.29
C GLY A 83 -3.93 14.06 -4.93
N VAL A 84 -4.93 13.68 -4.13
CA VAL A 84 -5.15 14.28 -2.79
C VAL A 84 -3.95 14.05 -1.87
N LEU A 85 -3.34 12.86 -1.89
CA LEU A 85 -2.15 12.59 -1.08
C LEU A 85 -0.93 13.38 -1.58
N ALA A 86 -0.73 13.47 -2.90
CA ALA A 86 0.36 14.23 -3.50
C ALA A 86 0.25 15.74 -3.22
N GLU A 87 -0.95 16.32 -3.20
CA GLU A 87 -1.20 17.72 -2.81
C GLU A 87 -0.72 18.03 -1.38
N HIS A 88 -0.64 17.01 -0.52
CA HIS A 88 -0.15 17.11 0.85
C HIS A 88 1.29 16.60 1.01
N GLY A 89 1.98 16.29 -0.09
CA GLY A 89 3.36 15.79 -0.07
C GLY A 89 3.51 14.35 0.39
N ILE A 90 2.42 13.57 0.43
CA ILE A 90 2.43 12.18 0.90
C ILE A 90 2.61 11.24 -0.30
N ALA A 91 3.69 10.45 -0.26
CA ALA A 91 3.91 9.39 -1.23
C ALA A 91 2.80 8.32 -1.16
N CYS A 92 2.32 7.88 -2.32
CA CYS A 92 1.21 6.94 -2.44
C CYS A 92 1.62 5.77 -3.35
N ASN A 93 2.12 4.68 -2.75
CA ASN A 93 2.49 3.48 -3.48
C ASN A 93 1.26 2.56 -3.59
N VAL A 94 0.62 2.55 -4.76
CA VAL A 94 -0.64 1.82 -4.98
C VAL A 94 -0.37 0.37 -5.39
N ILE A 95 -1.09 -0.56 -4.77
CA ILE A 95 -1.20 -1.96 -5.17
C ILE A 95 -2.67 -2.25 -5.44
N ALA A 96 -3.03 -2.48 -6.70
CA ALA A 96 -4.39 -2.87 -7.07
C ALA A 96 -4.61 -4.36 -6.78
N GLY A 97 -5.49 -4.65 -5.81
CA GLY A 97 -5.94 -6.00 -5.52
C GLY A 97 -7.19 -6.37 -6.32
N HIS A 98 -7.53 -7.66 -6.37
CA HIS A 98 -8.73 -8.13 -7.06
C HIS A 98 -10.03 -7.54 -6.47
N HIS A 99 -10.04 -7.26 -5.16
CA HIS A 99 -11.22 -6.73 -4.48
C HIS A 99 -11.09 -5.26 -4.11
N HIS A 100 -9.90 -4.83 -3.72
CA HIS A 100 -9.64 -3.53 -3.12
C HIS A 100 -8.30 -3.00 -3.60
N ASP A 101 -8.19 -1.68 -3.70
CA ASP A 101 -6.90 -1.03 -3.85
C ASP A 101 -6.25 -0.89 -2.48
N HIS A 102 -4.93 -0.98 -2.46
CA HIS A 102 -4.10 -0.85 -1.28
C HIS A 102 -3.09 0.26 -1.50
N LEU A 103 -2.87 1.08 -0.46
CA LEU A 103 -1.93 2.19 -0.48
C LEU A 103 -0.87 1.95 0.59
N LEU A 104 0.40 1.97 0.19
CA LEU A 104 1.51 2.08 1.12
C LEU A 104 2.03 3.51 1.15
N VAL A 105 1.95 4.11 2.33
CA VAL A 105 2.36 5.50 2.62
C VAL A 105 3.47 5.47 3.69
N PRO A 106 4.31 6.52 3.82
CA PRO A 106 5.25 6.62 4.94
C PRO A 106 4.54 6.42 6.28
N VAL A 107 5.13 5.64 7.18
CA VAL A 107 4.47 5.24 8.45
C VAL A 107 4.04 6.43 9.29
N ASP A 108 4.82 7.50 9.29
CA ASP A 108 4.55 8.71 10.08
C ASP A 108 3.41 9.57 9.48
N GLU A 109 3.01 9.30 8.23
CA GLU A 109 1.95 10.00 7.49
C GLU A 109 0.64 9.22 7.44
N VAL A 110 0.56 8.02 8.03
CA VAL A 110 -0.62 7.13 7.96
C VAL A 110 -1.87 7.82 8.51
N ASP A 111 -1.73 8.48 9.66
CA ASP A 111 -2.85 9.17 10.31
C ASP A 111 -3.35 10.35 9.47
N VAL A 112 -2.43 11.11 8.86
CA VAL A 112 -2.80 12.22 7.96
C VAL A 112 -3.47 11.66 6.70
N ALA A 113 -2.87 10.65 6.08
CA ALA A 113 -3.39 10.02 4.88
C ALA A 113 -4.81 9.48 5.09
N ILE A 114 -5.08 8.77 6.19
CA ILE A 114 -6.43 8.24 6.42
C ILE A 114 -7.47 9.34 6.66
N GLN A 115 -7.11 10.45 7.30
CA GLN A 115 -8.03 11.59 7.48
C GLN A 115 -8.35 12.27 6.14
N LEU A 116 -7.34 12.45 5.28
CA LEU A 116 -7.54 13.00 3.94
C LEU A 116 -8.45 12.10 3.10
N LEU A 117 -8.22 10.78 3.13
CA LEU A 117 -9.02 9.82 2.38
C LEU A 117 -10.47 9.72 2.90
N LYS A 118 -10.69 9.80 4.21
CA LYS A 118 -12.04 9.87 4.80
C LYS A 118 -12.75 11.15 4.37
N THR A 119 -12.06 12.29 4.44
CA THR A 119 -12.60 13.57 3.98
C THR A 119 -12.98 13.49 2.49
N LEU A 120 -12.12 12.90 1.66
CA LEU A 120 -12.40 12.67 0.24
C LEU A 120 -13.63 11.76 0.03
N ALA A 121 -13.80 10.72 0.84
CA ALA A 121 -14.97 9.82 0.80
C ALA A 121 -16.29 10.56 1.13
N ASP A 122 -16.23 11.53 2.05
CA ASP A 122 -17.37 12.31 2.52
C ASP A 122 -17.71 13.51 1.60
N GLN A 123 -16.80 13.88 0.70
CA GLN A 123 -17.03 14.96 -0.27
C GLN A 123 -18.14 14.56 -1.26
N ARG A 124 -19.14 15.43 -1.36
CA ARG A 124 -20.35 15.24 -2.18
C ARG A 124 -20.05 15.31 -3.67
#